data_AF-M0JTE4-F1
#
_entry.id   AF-M0JTE4-F1
#
_cell.length_a   1.000
_cell.length_b   1.000
_cell.length_c   1.000
_cell.angle_alpha   90.00
_cell.angle_beta   90.00
_cell.angle_gamma   90.00
#
_symmetry.space_group_name_H-M   'P 1'
#
loop_
_entity.id
_entity.type
_entity.pdbx_description
1 polymer ?
#
loop_
_entity_poly.entity_id
_entity_poly.type
_entity_poly.pdbx_seq_one_letter_code
_entity_poly.pdbx_strand_id
1 'polypeptide(L)'
;MSQATLGSPYRNSDLFAGYYLDERVADLDDWECDDEAAQAFEDLQALWEAEGDLLPSYNEDELLGAWIDEVLDILGFDTLQETTLPDSGGYNDRLLFESADARRDAARQKRDE
;
A
#
# COMPACT_ATOMS: atom_id res chain seq x y z
N MET A 1 31.77 15.45 -12.06
CA MET A 1 30.53 15.11 -11.34
C MET A 1 29.47 14.86 -12.40
N SER A 2 29.27 13.61 -12.80
CA SER A 2 28.25 13.26 -13.79
C SER A 2 26.92 13.14 -13.07
N GLN A 3 26.02 14.08 -13.34
CA GLN A 3 24.62 13.98 -12.95
C GLN A 3 24.03 12.82 -13.76
N ALA A 4 23.87 11.66 -13.12
CA ALA A 4 23.04 10.61 -13.69
C ALA A 4 21.63 11.21 -13.79
N THR A 5 21.18 11.49 -15.01
CA THR A 5 19.77 11.80 -15.25
C THR A 5 19.01 10.52 -14.94
N LEU A 6 18.55 10.39 -13.69
CA LEU A 6 17.51 9.44 -13.32
C LEU A 6 16.40 9.61 -14.36
N GLY A 7 16.01 8.52 -15.02
CA GLY A 7 14.83 8.54 -15.89
C GLY A 7 13.59 8.95 -15.11
N SER A 8 12.47 9.19 -15.81
CA SER A 8 11.19 9.45 -15.14
C SER A 8 10.97 8.44 -13.99
N PRO A 9 10.52 8.88 -12.80
CA PRO A 9 10.30 7.99 -11.65
C PRO A 9 9.23 6.92 -11.93
N TYR A 10 8.47 7.07 -13.01
CA TYR A 10 7.44 6.16 -13.44
C TYR A 10 7.52 5.87 -14.94
N ARG A 11 6.92 4.74 -15.35
CA ARG A 11 6.68 4.42 -16.76
C ARG A 11 5.20 4.59 -17.09
N ASN A 12 4.86 5.73 -17.69
CA ASN A 12 3.51 5.99 -18.18
C ASN A 12 3.31 5.25 -19.51
N SER A 13 2.73 4.05 -19.45
CA SER A 13 2.51 3.18 -20.62
C SER A 13 1.29 3.63 -21.44
N ASP A 14 1.23 4.91 -21.78
CA ASP A 14 0.10 5.59 -22.43
C ASP A 14 -1.22 5.46 -21.65
N LEU A 15 -1.15 5.24 -20.32
CA LEU A 15 -2.32 5.12 -19.45
C LEU A 15 -2.88 6.49 -19.06
N PHE A 16 -2.01 7.49 -18.98
CA PHE A 16 -2.37 8.86 -18.61
C PHE A 16 -1.76 9.85 -19.59
N ALA A 17 -2.36 11.04 -19.72
CA ALA A 17 -1.71 12.12 -20.44
C ALA A 17 -0.47 12.59 -19.66
N GLY A 18 0.70 12.73 -20.31
CA GLY A 18 1.92 13.21 -19.65
C GLY A 18 1.71 14.54 -18.91
N TYR A 19 1.02 15.48 -19.54
CA TYR A 19 0.60 16.76 -18.93
C TYR A 19 -0.12 16.59 -17.58
N TYR A 20 -1.00 15.59 -17.46
CA TYR A 20 -1.71 15.34 -16.21
C TYR A 20 -0.75 14.89 -15.11
N LEU A 21 0.17 13.99 -15.43
CA LEU A 21 1.16 13.49 -14.46
C LEU A 21 2.16 14.57 -14.06
N ASP A 22 2.61 15.39 -15.01
CA ASP A 22 3.66 16.37 -14.79
C ASP A 22 3.16 17.68 -14.17
N GLU A 23 1.90 18.07 -14.43
CA GLU A 23 1.36 19.38 -14.04
C GLU A 23 0.11 19.33 -13.15
N ARG A 24 -0.55 18.19 -12.98
CA ARG A 24 -1.79 18.13 -12.17
C ARG A 24 -1.68 17.25 -10.94
N VAL A 25 -0.93 16.16 -11.01
CA VAL A 25 -0.83 15.22 -9.89
C VAL A 25 -0.24 15.89 -8.64
N ALA A 26 0.81 16.70 -8.80
CA ALA A 26 1.44 17.41 -7.69
C ALA A 26 0.55 18.49 -7.03
N ASP A 27 -0.53 18.91 -7.70
CA ASP A 27 -1.48 19.91 -7.19
C ASP A 27 -2.72 19.28 -6.52
N LEU A 28 -2.77 17.95 -6.41
CA LEU A 28 -3.88 17.26 -5.73
C LEU A 28 -3.70 17.32 -4.22
N ASP A 29 -4.77 17.62 -3.49
CA ASP A 29 -4.77 17.65 -2.02
C ASP A 29 -4.23 16.34 -1.41
N ASP A 30 -4.52 15.18 -2.03
CA ASP A 30 -4.01 13.88 -1.58
C ASP A 30 -2.47 13.75 -1.66
N TRP A 31 -1.81 14.60 -2.46
CA TRP A 31 -0.36 14.67 -2.59
C TRP A 31 0.28 15.68 -1.64
N GLU A 32 -0.51 16.47 -0.89
CA GLU A 32 -0.02 17.34 0.19
C GLU A 32 0.25 16.55 1.48
N CYS A 33 1.08 15.50 1.40
CA CYS A 33 1.40 14.60 2.51
C CYS A 33 2.90 14.29 2.66
N ASP A 34 3.77 15.21 2.21
CA ASP A 34 5.23 15.00 2.18
C ASP A 34 5.82 14.59 3.54
N ASP A 35 5.37 15.21 4.63
CA ASP A 35 5.87 14.92 5.98
C ASP A 35 5.42 13.53 6.45
N GLU A 36 4.15 13.19 6.26
CA GLU A 36 3.60 11.87 6.58
C GLU A 36 4.23 10.77 5.72
N ALA A 37 4.43 11.03 4.43
CA ALA A 37 5.06 10.10 3.50
C ALA A 37 6.55 9.88 3.83
N ALA A 38 7.28 10.93 4.21
CA ALA A 38 8.66 10.82 4.67
C ALA A 38 8.76 9.98 5.94
N GLN A 39 7.89 10.21 6.93
CA GLN A 39 7.87 9.42 8.15
C GLN A 39 7.53 7.95 7.88
N ALA A 40 6.50 7.67 7.09
CA ALA A 40 6.14 6.30 6.72
C ALA A 40 7.29 5.59 5.98
N PHE A 41 8.02 6.30 5.12
CA PHE A 41 9.19 5.75 4.45
C PHE A 41 10.33 5.41 5.43
N GLU A 42 10.62 6.29 6.40
CA GLU A 42 11.61 6.02 7.45
C GLU A 42 11.22 4.80 8.30
N ASP A 43 9.94 4.68 8.66
CA ASP A 43 9.42 3.54 9.43
C ASP A 43 9.53 2.23 8.64
N LEU A 44 9.22 2.24 7.33
CA LEU A 44 9.40 1.09 6.44
C LEU A 44 10.88 0.71 6.28
N GLN A 45 11.79 1.69 6.22
CA GLN A 45 13.22 1.42 6.17
C GLN A 45 13.70 0.77 7.48
N ALA A 46 13.26 1.28 8.63
CA ALA A 46 13.61 0.71 9.92
C ALA A 46 13.08 -0.75 10.05
N LEU A 47 11.86 -1.01 9.59
CA LEU A 47 11.29 -2.36 9.53
C LEU A 47 12.13 -3.27 8.62
N TRP A 48 12.51 -2.80 7.43
CA TRP A 48 13.37 -3.55 6.51
C TRP A 48 14.74 -3.87 7.10
N GLU A 49 15.39 -2.91 7.74
CA GLU A 49 16.69 -3.12 8.38
C GLU A 49 16.63 -4.13 9.54
N ALA A 50 15.49 -4.21 10.23
CA ALA A 50 15.29 -5.15 11.32
C ALA A 50 14.96 -6.58 10.84
N GLU A 51 14.05 -6.73 9.88
CA GLU A 51 13.45 -8.02 9.50
C GLU A 51 13.90 -8.54 8.13
N GLY A 52 14.46 -7.70 7.26
CA GLY A 52 14.70 -7.99 5.84
C GLY A 52 15.51 -9.25 5.57
N ASP A 53 16.54 -9.51 6.39
CA ASP A 53 17.40 -10.70 6.26
C ASP A 53 16.69 -12.00 6.69
N LEU A 54 15.60 -11.90 7.46
CA LEU A 54 14.83 -13.05 7.95
C LEU A 54 13.70 -13.44 6.99
N LEU A 55 13.20 -12.50 6.19
CA LEU A 55 12.07 -12.73 5.27
C LEU A 55 12.20 -13.97 4.38
N PRO A 56 13.37 -14.32 3.81
CA PRO A 56 13.50 -15.52 2.99
C PRO A 56 13.32 -16.83 3.74
N SER A 57 13.37 -16.80 5.08
CA SER A 57 13.19 -17.97 5.94
C SER A 57 11.75 -18.20 6.38
N TYR A 58 10.89 -17.18 6.25
CA TYR A 58 9.49 -17.24 6.65
C TYR A 58 8.67 -18.05 5.64
N ASN A 59 7.74 -18.83 6.18
CA ASN A 59 6.63 -19.36 5.39
C ASN A 59 5.60 -18.25 5.09
N GLU A 60 4.54 -18.58 4.37
CA GLU A 60 3.52 -17.62 3.96
C GLU A 60 2.85 -16.91 5.16
N ASP A 61 2.30 -17.65 6.12
CA ASP A 61 1.62 -17.08 7.29
C ASP A 61 2.58 -16.18 8.10
N GLU A 62 3.83 -16.62 8.25
CA GLU A 62 4.88 -15.86 8.94
C GLU A 62 5.21 -14.56 8.18
N LEU A 63 5.38 -14.61 6.86
CA LEU A 63 5.63 -13.43 6.03
C LEU A 63 4.44 -12.47 6.04
N LEU A 64 3.23 -13.01 5.97
CA LEU A 64 2.01 -12.22 5.99
C LEU A 64 1.89 -11.46 7.32
N GLY A 65 2.16 -12.10 8.46
CA GLY A 65 2.04 -11.45 9.78
C GLY A 65 3.24 -10.58 10.15
N ALA A 66 4.46 -11.09 10.01
CA ALA A 66 5.67 -10.39 10.48
C ALA A 66 6.15 -9.28 9.54
N TRP A 67 5.66 -9.25 8.30
CA TRP A 67 6.08 -8.26 7.30
C TRP A 67 4.91 -7.53 6.66
N ILE A 68 3.98 -8.25 6.02
CA ILE A 68 2.93 -7.59 5.23
C ILE A 68 1.95 -6.83 6.13
N ASP A 69 1.52 -7.39 7.27
CA ASP A 69 0.64 -6.66 8.21
C ASP A 69 1.31 -5.40 8.75
N GLU A 70 2.58 -5.47 9.15
CA GLU A 70 3.32 -4.32 9.67
C GLU A 70 3.50 -3.22 8.60
N VAL A 71 3.81 -3.59 7.35
CA VAL A 71 3.86 -2.64 6.24
C VAL A 71 2.51 -1.95 6.03
N LEU A 72 1.42 -2.69 6.09
CA LEU A 72 0.08 -2.14 5.89
C LEU A 72 -0.35 -1.24 7.05
N ASP A 73 0.04 -1.55 8.29
CA ASP A 73 -0.19 -0.70 9.45
C ASP A 73 0.58 0.63 9.36
N ILE A 74 1.86 0.60 8.95
CA ILE A 74 2.67 1.81 8.69
C ILE A 74 2.02 2.68 7.62
N LEU A 75 1.47 2.06 6.57
CA LEU A 75 0.75 2.77 5.50
C LEU A 75 -0.66 3.22 5.91
N GLY A 76 -1.11 2.89 7.12
CA GLY A 76 -2.38 3.34 7.69
C GLY A 76 -3.62 2.55 7.24
N PHE A 77 -3.46 1.36 6.68
CA PHE A 77 -4.58 0.52 6.25
C PHE A 77 -5.08 -0.40 7.37
N ASP A 78 -6.40 -0.49 7.55
CA ASP A 78 -6.99 -1.65 8.24
C ASP A 78 -7.23 -2.77 7.21
N THR A 79 -7.21 -4.03 7.64
CA THR A 79 -7.23 -5.17 6.73
C THR A 79 -8.27 -6.23 7.12
N LEU A 80 -8.72 -6.98 6.13
CA LEU A 80 -9.53 -8.19 6.35
C LEU A 80 -8.95 -9.33 5.51
N GLN A 81 -8.57 -10.42 6.18
CA GLN A 81 -8.00 -11.59 5.54
C GLN A 81 -9.09 -12.50 4.94
N GLU A 82 -8.70 -13.29 3.92
CA GLU A 82 -9.49 -14.37 3.34
C GLU A 82 -10.93 -14.00 2.97
N THR A 83 -11.13 -12.80 2.42
CA THR A 83 -12.48 -12.33 2.09
C THR A 83 -12.73 -12.36 0.59
N THR A 84 -13.95 -12.74 0.24
CA THR A 84 -14.45 -12.75 -1.13
C THR A 84 -14.90 -11.36 -1.53
N LEU A 85 -14.55 -10.96 -2.75
CA LEU A 85 -15.17 -9.80 -3.39
C LEU A 85 -16.49 -10.21 -4.03
N PRO A 86 -17.49 -9.31 -4.11
CA PRO A 86 -18.70 -9.53 -4.90
C PRO A 86 -18.33 -9.92 -6.33
N ASP A 87 -19.01 -10.94 -6.87
CA ASP A 87 -18.78 -11.47 -8.22
C ASP A 87 -17.36 -11.98 -8.53
N SER A 88 -16.52 -12.14 -7.51
CA SER A 88 -15.20 -12.78 -7.62
C SER A 88 -15.31 -14.27 -7.27
N GLY A 89 -14.85 -15.13 -8.18
CA GLY A 89 -14.81 -16.59 -7.98
C GLY A 89 -13.71 -17.09 -7.03
N GLY A 90 -13.18 -16.23 -6.15
CA GLY A 90 -12.02 -16.55 -5.30
C GLY A 90 -11.92 -15.72 -4.02
N TYR A 91 -10.93 -16.07 -3.20
CA TYR A 91 -10.56 -15.38 -1.97
C TYR A 91 -9.39 -14.45 -2.24
N ASN A 92 -9.42 -13.25 -1.66
CA ASN A 92 -8.26 -12.37 -1.63
C ASN A 92 -7.51 -12.60 -0.32
N ASP A 93 -6.17 -12.54 -0.37
CA ASP A 93 -5.33 -12.70 0.82
C ASP A 93 -5.62 -11.59 1.84
N ARG A 94 -5.73 -10.34 1.37
CA ARG A 94 -6.16 -9.17 2.15
C ARG A 94 -7.03 -8.23 1.33
N LEU A 95 -8.08 -7.71 1.95
CA LEU A 95 -8.71 -6.45 1.54
C LEU A 95 -8.20 -5.31 2.41
N LEU A 96 -7.88 -4.19 1.76
CA LEU A 96 -7.40 -2.97 2.40
C LEU A 96 -8.56 -1.99 2.58
N PHE A 97 -8.57 -1.33 3.72
CA PHE A 97 -9.53 -0.29 4.06
C PHE A 97 -8.78 0.94 4.55
N GLU A 98 -9.26 2.12 4.14
CA GLU A 98 -8.71 3.42 4.56
C GLU A 98 -8.74 3.63 6.08
N SER A 99 -9.59 2.88 6.80
CA SER A 99 -9.71 2.96 8.24
C SER A 99 -10.44 1.74 8.81
N ALA A 100 -10.32 1.58 10.13
CA ALA A 100 -11.05 0.55 10.85
C ALA A 100 -12.57 0.74 10.81
N ASP A 101 -13.05 1.97 10.67
CA ASP A 101 -14.48 2.23 10.54
C ASP A 101 -14.99 1.81 9.15
N ALA A 102 -14.24 2.13 8.09
CA ALA A 102 -14.54 1.66 6.73
C ALA A 102 -14.60 0.12 6.66
N ARG A 103 -13.64 -0.57 7.29
CA ARG A 103 -13.65 -2.03 7.40
C ARG A 103 -14.89 -2.55 8.13
N ARG A 104 -15.25 -1.95 9.27
CA ARG A 104 -16.42 -2.35 10.06
C ARG A 104 -17.72 -2.14 9.30
N ASP A 105 -17.83 -1.05 8.55
CA ASP A 105 -19.00 -0.76 7.71
C ASP A 105 -19.13 -1.78 6.59
N ALA A 106 -18.05 -2.10 5.88
CA ALA A 106 -18.04 -3.17 4.87
C ALA A 106 -18.41 -4.54 5.47
N ALA A 107 -17.91 -4.87 6.66
CA ALA A 107 -18.26 -6.11 7.34
C ALA A 107 -19.75 -6.18 7.74
N ARG A 108 -20.35 -5.05 8.12
CA ARG A 108 -21.80 -4.97 8.39
C ARG A 108 -22.61 -5.16 7.12
N GLN A 109 -22.21 -4.51 6.03
CA GLN A 109 -22.87 -4.65 4.73
C GLN A 109 -22.88 -6.11 4.27
N LYS A 110 -21.72 -6.79 4.30
CA LYS A 110 -21.60 -8.22 3.94
C LYS A 110 -22.48 -9.15 4.78
N ARG A 111 -22.71 -8.82 6.06
CA ARG A 111 -23.58 -9.62 6.95
C ARG A 111 -25.06 -9.48 6.58
N ASP A 112 -25.45 -8.31 6.07
CA ASP A 112 -26.84 -7.95 5.81
C ASP A 112 -27.28 -8.26 4.35
N GLU A 113 -26.35 -8.76 3.52
CA GLU A 113 -26.58 -9.35 2.18
C GLU A 113 -27.04 -10.82 2.26
#